data_AF-A0A2P4XA86-F1
#
_entry.id   AF-A0A2P4XA86-F1
#
_cell.length_a   1.000
_cell.length_b   1.000
_cell.length_c   1.000
_cell.angle_alpha   90.00
_cell.angle_beta   90.00
_cell.angle_gamma   90.00
#
_symmetry.space_group_name_H-M   'P 1'
#
loop_
_entity.id
_entity.type
_entity.pdbx_description
1 polymer ?
#
loop_
_entity_poly.entity_id
_entity_poly.type
_entity_poly.pdbx_seq_one_letter_code
_entity_poly.pdbx_strand_id
1 'polypeptide(L)'
;MEDSITVSVTVTNNGLMAGKETVMLFVIQPYRAIAVPEVKVLRKFEKIELGAGKSTTVMLTLTADDWSVYKPQIGNGFNQISENGEFVVAIHPDTDCDVYNDAAVTNKLCANFTLAATSTTVGGSTSSASLIEMA
;
A
#
# COMPACT_ATOMS: atom_id res chain seq x y z
N MET A 1 3.27 7.61 18.57
CA MET A 1 3.38 8.48 17.38
C MET A 1 3.00 7.60 16.21
N GLU A 2 1.98 8.01 15.47
CA GLU A 2 1.38 7.22 14.40
C GLU A 2 2.29 7.33 13.17
N ASP A 3 3.10 6.30 12.93
CA ASP A 3 3.77 6.18 11.64
C ASP A 3 2.70 6.01 10.56
N SER A 4 2.79 6.82 9.51
CA SER A 4 1.86 6.80 8.38
C SER A 4 2.60 6.93 7.06
N ILE A 5 2.06 6.27 6.05
CA ILE A 5 2.61 6.26 4.69
C ILE A 5 1.54 6.74 3.75
N THR A 6 1.83 7.80 3.00
CA THR A 6 0.89 8.31 1.99
C THR A 6 1.31 7.82 0.62
N VAL A 7 0.40 7.10 -0.03
CA VAL A 7 0.51 6.66 -1.42
C VAL A 7 -0.25 7.63 -2.30
N SER A 8 0.44 8.24 -3.25
CA SER A 8 -0.12 9.18 -4.22
C SER A 8 -0.20 8.51 -5.59
N VAL A 9 -1.37 8.51 -6.21
CA VAL A 9 -1.60 7.94 -7.53
C VAL A 9 -2.22 8.99 -8.44
N THR A 10 -1.58 9.29 -9.57
CA THR A 10 -2.22 10.09 -10.61
C THR A 10 -2.98 9.19 -11.56
N VAL A 11 -4.29 9.41 -11.69
CA VAL A 11 -5.17 8.71 -12.63
C VAL A 11 -5.54 9.66 -13.75
N THR A 12 -5.46 9.19 -14.99
CA THR A 12 -5.85 9.95 -16.19
C THR A 12 -6.87 9.17 -16.99
N ASN A 13 -8.00 9.81 -17.34
CA ASN A 13 -8.99 9.24 -18.26
C ASN A 13 -8.58 9.51 -19.70
N ASN A 14 -8.01 8.50 -20.38
CA ASN A 14 -7.64 8.60 -21.80
C ASN A 14 -8.80 8.28 -22.76
N GLY A 15 -10.00 8.02 -22.24
CA GLY A 15 -11.20 7.77 -23.01
C GLY A 15 -11.84 9.03 -23.59
N LEU A 16 -12.84 8.82 -24.46
CA LEU A 16 -13.60 9.88 -25.13
C LEU A 16 -14.81 10.38 -24.31
N MET A 17 -15.14 9.70 -23.21
CA MET A 17 -16.32 9.99 -22.39
C MET A 17 -15.94 10.10 -20.91
N ALA A 18 -16.82 10.72 -20.13
CA ALA A 18 -16.69 10.71 -18.68
C ALA A 18 -16.82 9.27 -18.16
N GLY A 19 -15.97 8.91 -17.20
CA GLY A 19 -15.89 7.57 -16.63
C GLY A 19 -15.66 7.62 -15.12
N LYS A 20 -15.91 6.49 -14.46
CA LYS A 20 -15.62 6.30 -13.03
C LYS A 20 -14.56 5.23 -12.89
N GLU A 21 -13.55 5.50 -12.08
CA GLU A 21 -12.45 4.58 -11.77
C GLU A 21 -12.41 4.31 -10.27
N THR A 22 -12.03 3.10 -9.88
CA THR A 22 -11.89 2.72 -8.45
C THR A 22 -10.44 2.40 -8.17
N VAL A 23 -9.73 3.36 -7.61
CA VAL A 23 -8.33 3.21 -7.19
C VAL A 23 -8.29 2.34 -5.94
N MET A 24 -7.64 1.19 -6.03
CA MET A 24 -7.56 0.22 -4.93
C MET A 24 -6.11 0.05 -4.47
N LEU A 25 -5.82 0.33 -3.20
CA LEU A 25 -4.50 0.19 -2.61
C LEU A 25 -4.38 -1.11 -1.81
N PHE A 26 -3.47 -1.96 -2.25
CA PHE A 26 -3.13 -3.22 -1.62
C PHE A 26 -1.80 -3.13 -0.88
N VAL A 27 -1.68 -3.90 0.20
CA VAL A 27 -0.44 -4.15 0.93
C VAL A 27 -0.06 -5.62 0.77
N ILE A 28 1.21 -5.85 0.50
CA ILE A 28 1.85 -7.15 0.33
C ILE A 28 3.01 -7.21 1.32
N GLN A 29 3.08 -8.29 2.10
CA GLN A 29 4.24 -8.58 2.95
C GLN A 29 4.85 -9.90 2.48
N PRO A 30 5.99 -9.88 1.78
CA PRO A 30 6.54 -11.11 1.18
C PRO A 30 6.90 -12.16 2.22
N TYR A 31 7.45 -11.72 3.35
CA TYR A 31 7.90 -12.56 4.45
C TYR A 31 7.41 -12.03 5.80
N ARG A 32 6.86 -12.93 6.62
CA ARG A 32 6.39 -12.68 7.98
C ARG A 32 6.73 -13.88 8.86
N ALA A 33 7.26 -13.64 10.07
CA ALA A 33 7.75 -14.71 10.95
C ALA A 33 6.63 -15.27 11.86
N ILE A 34 5.72 -14.42 12.34
CA ILE A 34 4.63 -14.82 13.25
C ILE A 34 3.51 -15.65 12.61
N ALA A 35 3.29 -15.52 11.30
CA ALA A 35 2.17 -16.14 10.58
C ALA A 35 2.44 -16.09 9.08
N VAL A 36 1.81 -17.00 8.33
CA VAL A 36 1.88 -16.98 6.86
C VAL A 36 1.22 -15.69 6.35
N PRO A 37 1.92 -14.84 5.58
CA PRO A 37 1.35 -13.62 5.05
C PRO A 37 0.35 -13.92 3.94
N GLU A 38 -0.67 -13.08 3.86
CA GLU A 38 -1.56 -13.02 2.72
C GLU A 38 -0.81 -12.51 1.48
N VAL A 39 -1.10 -13.08 0.32
CA VAL A 39 -0.43 -12.70 -0.94
C VAL A 39 -0.63 -11.22 -1.26
N LYS A 40 -1.85 -10.69 -1.04
CA LYS A 40 -2.22 -9.31 -1.36
C LYS A 40 -3.48 -8.92 -0.60
N VAL A 41 -3.44 -7.83 0.19
CA VAL A 41 -4.56 -7.39 1.06
C VAL A 41 -5.02 -5.99 0.69
N LEU A 42 -6.30 -5.82 0.36
CA LEU A 42 -6.88 -4.49 0.11
C LEU A 42 -6.97 -3.71 1.42
N ARG A 43 -6.39 -2.51 1.47
CA ARG A 43 -6.40 -1.65 2.66
C ARG A 43 -7.23 -0.40 2.50
N LYS A 44 -7.06 0.32 1.39
CA LYS A 44 -7.81 1.53 1.08
C LYS A 44 -8.34 1.46 -0.34
N PHE A 45 -9.44 2.15 -0.61
CA PHE A 45 -9.90 2.38 -1.97
C PHE A 45 -10.61 3.73 -2.06
N GLU A 46 -10.56 4.35 -3.23
CA GLU A 46 -11.29 5.57 -3.53
C GLU A 46 -11.90 5.48 -4.93
N LYS A 47 -13.17 5.85 -5.04
CA LYS A 47 -13.87 5.89 -6.32
C LYS A 47 -13.94 7.33 -6.81
N ILE A 48 -13.40 7.58 -7.99
CA ILE A 48 -13.33 8.91 -8.61
C ILE A 48 -14.15 8.94 -9.90
N GLU A 49 -14.58 10.14 -10.28
CA GLU A 49 -15.24 10.40 -11.56
C GLU A 49 -14.39 11.41 -12.34
N LEU A 50 -14.06 11.08 -13.58
CA LEU A 50 -13.18 11.87 -14.44
C LEU A 50 -13.85 12.13 -15.79
N GLY A 51 -13.86 13.39 -16.21
CA GLY A 51 -14.18 13.74 -17.60
C GLY A 51 -13.11 13.24 -18.58
N ALA A 52 -13.46 13.18 -19.86
CA ALA A 52 -12.54 12.80 -20.93
C ALA A 52 -11.28 13.70 -20.93
N GLY A 53 -10.09 13.09 -20.98
CA GLY A 53 -8.79 13.78 -20.98
C GLY A 53 -8.43 14.49 -19.68
N LYS A 54 -9.14 14.23 -18.58
CA LYS A 54 -8.83 14.80 -17.26
C LYS A 54 -7.99 13.85 -16.43
N SER A 55 -7.13 14.43 -15.60
CA SER A 55 -6.33 13.72 -14.62
C SER A 55 -6.66 14.23 -13.22
N THR A 56 -6.58 13.34 -12.23
CA THR A 56 -6.63 13.69 -10.81
C THR A 56 -5.59 12.90 -10.04
N THR A 57 -5.16 13.42 -8.89
CA THR A 57 -4.27 12.72 -7.98
C THR A 57 -5.06 12.26 -6.77
N VAL A 58 -5.06 10.96 -6.53
CA VAL A 58 -5.67 10.29 -5.39
C VAL A 58 -4.60 10.03 -4.34
N MET A 59 -4.87 10.37 -3.08
CA MET A 59 -3.94 10.16 -1.97
C MET A 59 -4.56 9.22 -0.95
N LEU A 60 -3.92 8.07 -0.72
CA LEU A 60 -4.37 7.04 0.20
C LEU A 60 -3.32 6.89 1.31
N THR A 61 -3.74 7.11 2.55
CA THR A 61 -2.85 7.02 3.72
C THR A 61 -3.01 5.68 4.41
N LEU A 62 -1.90 4.97 4.58
CA LEU A 62 -1.77 3.77 5.39
C LEU A 62 -1.27 4.15 6.78
N THR A 63 -1.81 3.50 7.82
CA THR A 63 -1.40 3.64 9.21
C THR A 63 -0.93 2.32 9.79
N ALA A 64 -0.48 2.33 11.05
CA ALA A 64 -0.08 1.13 11.78
C ALA A 64 -1.07 -0.04 11.66
N ASP A 65 -2.38 0.25 11.67
CA ASP A 65 -3.45 -0.75 11.55
C ASP A 65 -3.49 -1.43 10.18
N ASP A 66 -3.01 -0.76 9.13
CA ASP A 66 -3.00 -1.26 7.76
C ASP A 66 -1.86 -2.24 7.47
N TRP A 67 -0.82 -2.30 8.28
CA TRP A 67 0.25 -3.31 8.17
C TRP A 67 0.38 -4.22 9.39
N SER A 68 -0.33 -3.90 10.47
CA SER A 68 -0.41 -4.77 11.64
C SER A 68 -1.30 -5.98 11.41
N VAL A 69 -0.98 -7.07 12.11
CA VAL A 69 -1.76 -8.30 12.13
C VAL A 69 -1.98 -8.79 13.56
N TYR A 70 -3.03 -9.57 13.76
CA TYR A 70 -3.35 -10.12 15.06
C TYR A 70 -2.44 -11.30 15.41
N LYS A 71 -1.98 -11.33 16.66
CA LYS A 71 -1.30 -12.50 17.22
C LYS A 71 -2.21 -13.74 17.14
N PRO A 72 -1.70 -14.91 16.71
CA PRO A 72 -2.50 -16.12 16.61
C PRO A 72 -2.86 -16.74 17.97
N GLN A 73 -2.23 -16.31 19.07
CA GLN A 73 -2.48 -16.86 20.40
C GLN A 73 -3.86 -16.47 20.94
N ILE A 74 -4.71 -17.46 21.17
CA ILE A 74 -6.05 -17.29 21.76
C ILE A 74 -5.92 -17.12 23.29
N GLY A 75 -6.73 -16.23 23.88
CA GLY A 75 -6.90 -16.12 25.34
C GLY A 75 -6.23 -14.94 26.03
N ASN A 76 -5.48 -14.10 25.31
CA ASN A 76 -4.80 -12.91 25.88
C ASN A 76 -5.18 -11.59 25.18
N GLY A 77 -6.40 -11.52 24.65
CA GLY A 77 -6.87 -10.39 23.85
C GLY A 77 -6.30 -10.38 22.43
N PHE A 78 -7.09 -9.89 21.47
CA PHE A 78 -6.68 -9.75 20.07
C PHE A 78 -5.68 -8.60 19.94
N ASN A 79 -4.42 -8.86 20.28
CA ASN A 79 -3.37 -7.85 20.20
C ASN A 79 -2.85 -7.76 18.76
N GLN A 80 -2.89 -6.55 18.19
CA GLN A 80 -2.24 -6.25 16.92
C GLN A 80 -0.75 -6.06 17.12
N ILE A 81 0.04 -6.62 16.21
CA ILE A 81 1.48 -6.41 16.13
C ILE A 81 1.90 -6.21 14.67
N SER A 82 2.93 -5.39 14.49
CA SER A 82 3.65 -5.25 13.23
C SER A 82 5.07 -5.77 13.40
N GLU A 83 5.54 -6.56 12.44
CA GLU A 83 6.95 -6.96 12.38
C GLU A 83 7.73 -5.97 11.52
N ASN A 84 8.99 -5.74 11.90
CA ASN A 84 9.93 -5.06 11.02
C ASN A 84 10.12 -5.91 9.77
N GLY A 85 10.21 -5.25 8.63
CA GLY A 85 10.39 -5.96 7.37
C GLY A 85 10.05 -5.12 6.15
N GLU A 86 10.11 -5.78 5.01
CA GLU A 86 9.76 -5.21 3.73
C GLU A 86 8.27 -5.38 3.46
N PHE A 87 7.67 -4.30 2.97
CA PHE A 87 6.30 -4.26 2.51
C PHE A 87 6.28 -3.68 1.11
N VAL A 88 5.31 -4.12 0.32
CA VAL A 88 5.07 -3.61 -1.03
C VAL A 88 3.63 -3.12 -1.09
N VAL A 89 3.43 -1.91 -1.59
CA VAL A 89 2.12 -1.41 -1.97
C VAL A 89 1.88 -1.67 -3.45
N ALA A 90 0.65 -1.99 -3.81
CA ALA A 90 0.23 -2.21 -5.20
C ALA A 90 -1.09 -1.51 -5.46
N ILE A 91 -1.24 -0.89 -6.64
CA ILE A 91 -2.51 -0.30 -7.07
C ILE A 91 -3.23 -1.28 -8.00
N HIS A 92 -4.54 -1.43 -7.85
CA HIS A 92 -5.39 -2.38 -8.58
C HIS A 92 -5.16 -3.88 -8.25
N PRO A 93 -6.21 -4.71 -8.36
CA PRO A 93 -6.13 -6.13 -8.03
C PRO A 93 -5.23 -6.93 -9.00
N ASP A 94 -5.19 -6.57 -10.27
CA ASP A 94 -4.47 -7.24 -11.36
C ASP A 94 -2.98 -6.87 -11.45
N THR A 95 -2.55 -5.82 -10.76
CA THR A 95 -1.13 -5.45 -10.67
C THR A 95 -0.30 -6.54 -9.99
N ASP A 96 0.67 -7.06 -10.74
CA ASP A 96 1.72 -7.95 -10.24
C ASP A 96 2.99 -7.16 -9.92
N CYS A 97 3.52 -7.34 -8.70
CA CYS A 97 4.71 -6.65 -8.21
C CYS A 97 5.95 -7.55 -8.14
N ASP A 98 5.83 -8.84 -8.50
CA ASP A 98 6.93 -9.82 -8.48
C ASP A 98 7.82 -9.74 -7.23
N VAL A 99 7.23 -9.93 -6.06
CA VAL A 99 7.88 -9.70 -4.76
C VAL A 99 8.81 -10.83 -4.30
N TYR A 100 8.95 -11.90 -5.09
CA TYR A 100 9.70 -13.10 -4.72
C TYR A 100 10.97 -13.30 -5.54
N ASN A 101 11.16 -12.52 -6.59
CA ASN A 101 12.41 -12.52 -7.35
C ASN A 101 13.36 -11.48 -6.76
N ASP A 102 14.67 -11.78 -6.79
CA ASP A 102 15.72 -10.85 -6.34
C ASP A 102 15.85 -9.59 -7.23
N ALA A 103 15.01 -9.47 -8.26
CA ALA A 103 14.92 -8.28 -9.08
C ALA A 103 14.14 -7.18 -8.34
N ALA A 104 14.58 -5.93 -8.48
CA ALA A 104 13.85 -4.79 -7.94
C ALA A 104 12.41 -4.74 -8.50
N VAL A 105 11.44 -4.33 -7.67
CA VAL A 105 10.05 -4.10 -8.10
C VAL A 105 10.03 -3.14 -9.28
N THR A 106 9.66 -3.63 -10.48
CA THR A 106 9.74 -2.85 -11.72
C THR A 106 8.41 -2.26 -12.18
N ASN A 107 7.29 -2.79 -11.66
CA ASN A 107 5.96 -2.31 -12.01
C ASN A 107 5.72 -0.91 -11.43
N LYS A 108 5.33 0.04 -12.28
CA LYS A 108 5.08 1.45 -11.91
C LYS A 108 3.88 1.66 -10.98
N LEU A 109 3.05 0.63 -10.82
CA LEU A 109 1.92 0.59 -9.89
C LEU A 109 2.29 -0.09 -8.56
N CYS A 110 3.57 -0.38 -8.35
CA CYS A 110 4.10 -0.96 -7.14
C CYS A 110 5.19 -0.07 -6.54
N ALA A 111 5.25 0.00 -5.22
CA ALA A 111 6.37 0.61 -4.50
C ALA A 111 6.67 -0.20 -3.23
N ASN A 112 7.94 -0.30 -2.85
CA ASN A 112 8.34 -0.92 -1.60
C ASN A 112 8.56 0.14 -0.51
N PHE A 113 8.36 -0.27 0.74
CA PHE A 113 8.77 0.48 1.92
C PHE A 113 9.20 -0.50 3.01
N THR A 114 10.02 -0.01 3.95
CA THR A 114 10.52 -0.81 5.06
C THR A 114 10.03 -0.25 6.38
N LEU A 115 9.60 -1.15 7.27
CA LEU A 115 9.37 -0.82 8.67
C LEU A 115 10.62 -1.21 9.46
N ALA A 116 11.29 -0.22 10.04
CA ALA A 116 12.37 -0.43 10.97
C ALA A 116 11.87 -0.13 12.39
N ALA A 117 12.31 -0.91 13.38
CA ALA A 117 12.11 -0.53 14.78
C ALA A 117 12.80 0.82 14.98
N THR A 118 12.03 1.83 15.38
CA THR A 118 12.56 3.13 15.75
C THR A 118 13.51 2.95 16.93
N SER A 119 14.83 2.87 16.64
CA SER A 119 15.82 3.23 17.64
C SER A 119 15.60 4.70 17.95
N THR A 120 15.30 5.01 19.20
CA THR A 120 15.14 6.36 19.76
C THR A 120 16.05 7.42 19.12
N THR A 121 15.53 8.10 18.09
CA THR A 121 15.91 9.47 17.72
C THR A 121 14.65 10.16 17.21
N VAL A 122 14.35 11.32 17.81
CA VAL A 122 13.16 12.13 17.57
C VAL A 122 13.19 12.65 16.13
N GLY A 123 12.31 12.14 15.28
CA GLY A 123 12.07 12.63 13.92
C GLY A 123 10.92 11.87 13.27
N GLY A 124 9.77 12.53 13.10
CA GLY A 124 8.61 11.95 12.41
C GLY A 124 8.96 11.59 10.97
N SER A 125 8.84 10.32 10.63
CA SER A 125 9.18 9.80 9.30
C SER A 125 7.92 9.80 8.43
N THR A 126 7.66 10.89 7.71
CA THR A 126 6.59 10.91 6.69
C THR A 126 7.16 10.31 5.40
N SER A 127 6.94 9.02 5.18
CA SER A 127 7.34 8.35 3.95
C SER A 127 6.24 8.51 2.90
N SER A 128 6.60 8.98 1.69
CA SER A 128 5.68 9.18 0.58
C SER A 128 6.08 8.30 -0.61
N ALA A 129 5.11 7.59 -1.18
CA ALA A 129 5.27 6.79 -2.39
C ALA A 129 4.39 7.37 -3.49
N SER A 130 4.98 7.70 -4.64
CA SER A 130 4.27 8.24 -5.79
C SER A 130 4.21 7.21 -6.91
N LEU A 131 3.01 6.89 -7.38
CA LEU A 131 2.72 5.94 -8.43
C LEU A 131 1.92 6.64 -9.53
N ILE A 132 2.06 6.18 -10.77
CA ILE A 132 1.37 6.76 -11.93
C ILE A 132 0.54 5.67 -12.57
N GLU A 133 -0.76 5.93 -12.68
CA GLU A 133 -1.71 5.02 -13.29
C GLU A 133 -2.30 5.64 -14.57
N MET A 134 -2.32 4.85 -15.64
CA MET A 134 -2.86 5.26 -16.92
C MET A 134 -4.05 4.35 -17.23
N ALA A 135 -5.26 4.91 -17.21
CA ALA A 135 -6.50 4.23 -17.56
C ALA A 135 -6.89 4.52 -19.02
#